data_AF-A0A7I8DQT9-F1
#
_entry.id   AF-A0A7I8DQT9-F1
#
_cell.length_a   1.000
_cell.length_b   1.000
_cell.length_c   1.000
_cell.angle_alpha   90.00
_cell.angle_beta   90.00
_cell.angle_gamma   90.00
#
_symmetry.space_group_name_H-M   'P 1'
#
loop_
_entity.id
_entity.type
_entity.pdbx_description
1 polymer ?
#
loop_
_entity_poly.entity_id
_entity_poly.type
_entity_poly.pdbx_seq_one_letter_code
_entity_poly.pdbx_strand_id
1 'polypeptide(L)'
;MEDKKTFGEYVTKRRKEMGFTQREFAEKLFVTESAVSKWERGISYPDITLIREICEILGISEHELLTASDDIKGRNSEKMAKKYERIVQAYRNILMVLYGIPLAVCFIVNIAVSHKLTWFFIVLASEMIAVSLTLVPVMVPVKKALITLGSFTFSLSLLLLICNLYTGGNWFIISFISVIFGLSLLFLPLILRGTYLIPILSDKKTLIYFTTETLLLFLLLFVCNQFTGGNWFLNRGMPIAGFSCILPWGIMLIMRYAPINIYFKFSSCFALASLFEYTIQGFLHFILNDGDSSMGFQYDLLNWNSLTTSGNINMIIFLSLLFFSIIFLITGIISSLRGQNLHNLS
;
A
#
# COMPACT_ATOMS: atom_id res chain seq x y z
N MET A 1 17.94 -26.69 21.02
CA MET A 1 17.62 -27.33 19.72
C MET A 1 16.41 -26.64 19.10
N GLU A 2 16.61 -25.58 18.32
CA GLU A 2 15.49 -24.83 17.73
C GLU A 2 14.97 -25.44 16.41
N ASP A 3 15.73 -26.31 15.74
CA ASP A 3 15.36 -26.84 14.41
C ASP A 3 15.39 -28.38 14.35
N LYS A 4 14.19 -29.00 14.43
CA LYS A 4 13.97 -30.46 14.39
C LYS A 4 14.59 -31.12 13.17
N LYS A 5 14.63 -30.40 12.06
CA LYS A 5 15.06 -30.94 10.77
C LYS A 5 16.58 -31.12 10.74
N THR A 6 17.31 -30.14 11.27
CA THR A 6 18.78 -30.20 11.34
C THR A 6 19.27 -31.29 12.29
N PHE A 7 18.59 -31.48 13.42
CA PHE A 7 18.80 -32.60 14.33
C PHE A 7 18.58 -33.95 13.63
N GLY A 8 17.42 -34.11 12.97
CA GLY A 8 17.08 -35.31 12.22
C GLY A 8 18.07 -35.64 11.11
N GLU A 9 18.51 -34.64 10.35
CA GLU A 9 19.53 -34.76 9.30
C GLU A 9 20.87 -35.24 9.87
N TYR A 10 21.29 -34.72 11.02
CA TYR A 10 22.54 -35.13 11.68
C TYR A 10 22.46 -36.55 12.23
N VAL A 11 21.39 -36.91 12.95
CA VAL A 11 21.16 -38.26 13.47
C VAL A 11 21.12 -39.27 12.32
N THR A 12 20.45 -38.94 11.21
CA THR A 12 20.42 -39.78 10.01
C THR A 12 21.82 -40.01 9.44
N LYS A 13 22.62 -38.93 9.33
CA LYS A 13 23.98 -39.00 8.80
C LYS A 13 24.85 -39.90 9.67
N ARG A 14 24.84 -39.69 10.98
CA ARG A 14 25.68 -40.42 11.93
C ARG A 14 25.27 -41.89 12.07
N ARG A 15 23.96 -42.18 12.09
CA ARG A 15 23.45 -43.55 12.08
C ARG A 15 23.94 -44.33 10.85
N LYS A 16 23.88 -43.70 9.66
CA LYS A 16 24.35 -44.32 8.42
C LYS A 16 25.86 -44.53 8.39
N GLU A 17 26.64 -43.59 8.94
CA GLU A 17 28.10 -43.74 9.06
C GLU A 17 28.51 -44.94 9.93
N MET A 18 27.70 -45.27 10.94
CA MET A 18 27.90 -46.46 11.76
C MET A 18 27.26 -47.73 11.20
N GLY A 19 26.62 -47.66 10.03
CA GLY A 19 26.03 -48.80 9.34
C GLY A 19 24.72 -49.32 9.91
N PHE A 20 24.06 -48.63 10.86
CA PHE A 20 22.79 -49.10 11.42
C PHE A 20 21.62 -48.80 10.48
N THR A 21 20.66 -49.73 10.38
CA THR A 21 19.33 -49.46 9.80
C THR A 21 18.45 -48.65 10.76
N GLN A 22 17.35 -48.05 10.29
CA GLN A 22 16.40 -47.36 11.19
C GLN A 22 15.82 -48.30 12.24
N ARG A 23 15.54 -49.55 11.83
CA ARG A 23 15.09 -50.61 12.71
C ARG A 23 16.13 -50.99 13.76
N GLU A 24 17.37 -51.26 13.37
CA GLU A 24 18.45 -51.59 14.32
C GLU A 24 18.74 -50.46 15.30
N PHE A 25 18.67 -49.22 14.84
CA PHE A 25 18.84 -48.04 15.70
C PHE A 25 17.67 -47.88 16.68
N ALA A 26 16.45 -48.17 16.24
CA ALA A 26 15.25 -48.15 17.09
C ALA A 26 15.27 -49.27 18.14
N GLU A 27 15.72 -50.48 17.75
CA GLU A 27 15.88 -51.64 18.66
C GLU A 27 16.87 -51.32 19.79
N LYS A 28 18.00 -50.65 19.50
CA LYS A 28 18.99 -50.25 20.51
C LYS A 28 18.50 -49.17 21.48
N LEU A 29 17.56 -48.34 21.06
CA LEU A 29 16.96 -47.26 21.84
C LEU A 29 15.63 -47.65 22.51
N PHE A 30 15.20 -48.91 22.35
CA PHE A 30 13.89 -49.39 22.82
C PHE A 30 12.70 -48.54 22.35
N VAL A 31 12.78 -48.00 21.13
CA VAL A 31 11.70 -47.21 20.50
C VAL A 31 11.22 -47.87 19.21
N THR A 32 10.12 -47.36 18.66
CA THR A 32 9.62 -47.84 17.36
C THR A 32 10.44 -47.27 16.20
N GLU A 33 10.61 -48.05 15.13
CA GLU A 33 11.20 -47.57 13.87
C GLU A 33 10.48 -46.31 13.34
N SER A 34 9.15 -46.25 13.52
CA SER A 34 8.34 -45.08 13.18
C SER A 34 8.74 -43.82 13.96
N ALA A 35 9.13 -43.95 15.23
CA ALA A 35 9.62 -42.83 16.03
C ALA A 35 10.95 -42.29 15.48
N VAL A 36 11.91 -43.17 15.21
CA VAL A 36 13.20 -42.81 14.58
C VAL A 36 12.96 -42.14 13.22
N SER A 37 12.09 -42.70 12.38
CA SER A 37 11.70 -42.12 11.09
C SER A 37 11.08 -40.72 11.22
N LYS A 38 10.32 -40.45 12.28
CA LYS A 38 9.76 -39.12 12.55
C LYS A 38 10.84 -38.14 13.02
N TRP A 39 11.81 -38.58 13.81
CA TRP A 39 12.95 -37.75 14.23
C TRP A 39 13.85 -37.38 13.06
N GLU A 40 14.24 -38.37 12.25
CA GLU A 40 15.09 -38.19 11.07
C GLU A 40 14.46 -37.26 10.02
N ARG A 41 13.13 -37.26 9.90
CA ARG A 41 12.39 -36.35 9.02
C ARG A 41 12.10 -34.97 9.64
N GLY A 42 12.48 -34.75 10.89
CA GLY A 42 12.22 -33.49 11.62
C GLY A 42 10.75 -33.27 12.00
N ILE A 43 9.93 -34.32 12.04
CA ILE A 43 8.50 -34.26 12.40
C ILE A 43 8.34 -34.12 13.93
N SER A 44 9.15 -34.83 14.70
CA SER A 44 9.17 -34.79 16.17
C SER A 44 10.61 -34.82 16.70
N TYR A 45 10.80 -34.45 17.97
CA TYR A 45 12.04 -34.74 18.67
C TYR A 45 11.93 -36.07 19.43
N PRO A 46 13.06 -36.74 19.71
CA PRO A 46 13.11 -37.72 20.78
C PRO A 46 12.84 -37.05 22.13
N ASP A 47 12.38 -37.83 23.09
CA ASP A 47 12.30 -37.38 24.49
C ASP A 47 13.69 -36.93 24.97
N ILE A 48 13.76 -35.92 25.83
CA ILE A 48 15.03 -35.43 26.38
C ILE A 48 15.82 -36.54 27.09
N THR A 49 15.10 -37.50 27.68
CA THR A 49 15.66 -38.68 28.34
C THR A 49 16.45 -39.58 27.37
N LEU A 50 16.08 -39.61 26.09
CA LEU A 50 16.73 -40.44 25.05
C LEU A 50 17.96 -39.78 24.42
N ILE A 51 18.19 -38.48 24.66
CA ILE A 51 19.29 -37.74 24.02
C ILE A 51 20.65 -38.34 24.38
N ARG A 52 20.83 -38.72 25.64
CA ARG A 52 22.11 -39.27 26.12
C ARG A 52 22.39 -40.65 25.50
N GLU A 53 21.38 -41.51 25.46
CA GLU A 53 21.47 -42.84 24.82
C GLU A 53 21.73 -42.72 23.31
N ILE A 54 21.08 -41.76 22.64
CA ILE A 54 21.35 -41.45 21.24
C ILE A 54 22.82 -41.06 21.05
N CYS A 55 23.36 -40.18 21.90
CA CYS A 55 24.77 -39.77 21.84
C CYS A 55 25.73 -40.94 22.06
N GLU A 56 25.46 -41.78 23.07
CA GLU A 56 26.26 -42.96 23.39
C GLU A 56 26.28 -43.98 22.23
N ILE A 57 25.12 -44.29 21.64
CA ILE A 57 25.04 -45.22 20.50
C ILE A 57 25.73 -44.62 19.27
N LEU A 58 25.56 -43.32 19.02
CA LEU A 58 26.16 -42.59 17.90
C LEU A 58 27.66 -42.28 18.09
N GLY A 59 28.23 -42.56 19.28
CA GLY A 59 29.62 -42.33 19.62
C GLY A 59 30.02 -40.86 19.52
N ILE A 60 29.14 -39.94 19.95
CA ILE A 60 29.31 -38.49 19.90
C ILE A 60 29.00 -37.88 21.26
N SER A 61 29.49 -36.68 21.53
CA SER A 61 29.07 -35.92 22.73
C SER A 61 27.77 -35.15 22.50
N GLU A 62 27.04 -34.84 23.57
CA GLU A 62 25.86 -33.95 23.49
C GLU A 62 26.23 -32.56 22.92
N HIS A 63 27.42 -32.05 23.27
CA HIS A 63 27.95 -30.81 22.72
C HIS A 63 28.16 -30.92 21.21
N GLU A 64 28.78 -32.00 20.74
CA GLU A 64 29.01 -32.27 19.32
C GLU A 64 27.69 -32.42 18.54
N LEU A 65 26.70 -33.10 19.10
CA LEU A 65 25.36 -33.21 18.54
C LEU A 65 24.69 -31.84 18.32
N LEU A 66 24.84 -30.93 19.29
CA LEU A 66 24.32 -29.57 19.21
C LEU A 66 25.10 -28.74 18.17
N THR A 67 26.43 -28.68 18.27
CA THR A 67 27.28 -27.89 17.36
C THR A 67 27.11 -28.32 15.90
N ALA A 68 27.10 -29.63 15.63
CA ALA A 68 26.97 -30.12 14.26
C ALA A 68 25.57 -29.87 13.66
N SER A 69 24.52 -29.83 14.49
CA SER A 69 23.18 -29.44 14.03
C SER A 69 23.12 -27.96 13.64
N ASP A 70 23.81 -27.09 14.38
CA ASP A 70 23.94 -25.66 14.05
C ASP A 70 24.80 -25.43 12.79
N ASP A 71 25.87 -26.22 12.60
CA ASP A 71 26.69 -26.16 11.37
C ASP A 71 25.90 -26.57 10.12
N ILE A 72 25.06 -27.62 10.22
CA ILE A 72 24.17 -28.03 9.12
C ILE A 72 23.16 -26.93 8.81
N LYS A 73 22.61 -26.28 9.84
CA LYS A 73 21.71 -25.13 9.68
C LYS A 73 22.40 -23.98 8.93
N GLY A 74 23.63 -23.64 9.32
CA GLY A 74 24.45 -22.61 8.67
C GLY A 74 24.76 -22.94 7.21
N ARG A 75 25.16 -24.18 6.92
CA ARG A 75 25.43 -24.60 5.53
C ARG A 75 24.17 -24.63 4.66
N ASN A 76 23.03 -25.03 5.21
CA ASN A 76 21.76 -25.02 4.49
C ASN A 76 21.30 -23.58 4.22
N SER A 77 21.44 -22.65 5.18
CA SER A 77 21.10 -21.24 4.97
C SER A 77 21.99 -20.59 3.92
N GLU A 78 23.29 -20.85 3.91
CA GLU A 78 24.22 -20.37 2.86
C GLU A 78 23.87 -20.91 1.47
N LYS A 79 23.54 -22.21 1.36
CA LYS A 79 23.11 -22.81 0.10
C LYS A 79 21.82 -22.17 -0.41
N MET A 80 20.87 -21.88 0.48
CA MET A 80 19.61 -21.22 0.12
C MET A 80 19.86 -19.77 -0.31
N ALA A 81 20.73 -19.03 0.38
CA ALA A 81 21.13 -17.67 -0.01
C ALA A 81 21.76 -17.66 -1.41
N LYS A 82 22.73 -18.55 -1.68
CA LYS A 82 23.36 -18.69 -3.01
C LYS A 82 22.35 -19.09 -4.10
N LYS A 83 21.36 -19.94 -3.78
CA LYS A 83 20.29 -20.31 -4.72
C LYS A 83 19.38 -19.12 -5.00
N TYR A 84 19.01 -18.37 -3.98
CA TYR A 84 18.21 -17.17 -4.10
C TYR A 84 18.92 -16.10 -4.96
N GLU A 85 20.20 -15.84 -4.70
CA GLU A 85 21.02 -14.92 -5.51
C GLU A 85 21.04 -15.33 -6.99
N ARG A 86 21.23 -16.62 -7.29
CA ARG A 86 21.19 -17.11 -8.69
C ARG A 86 19.83 -16.89 -9.34
N ILE A 87 18.73 -17.16 -8.63
CA ILE A 87 17.37 -16.94 -9.15
C ILE A 87 17.15 -15.45 -9.43
N VAL A 88 17.52 -14.58 -8.49
CA VAL A 88 17.41 -13.13 -8.63
C VAL A 88 18.25 -12.62 -9.80
N GLN A 89 19.49 -13.10 -9.93
CA GLN A 89 20.39 -12.72 -11.02
C GLN A 89 19.87 -13.21 -12.38
N ALA A 90 19.36 -14.44 -12.46
CA ALA A 90 18.74 -14.98 -13.66
C ALA A 90 17.50 -14.17 -14.05
N TYR A 91 16.59 -13.89 -13.11
CA TYR A 91 15.41 -13.05 -13.32
C TYR A 91 15.80 -11.66 -13.85
N ARG A 92 16.77 -11.01 -13.22
CA ARG A 92 17.27 -9.70 -13.63
C ARG A 92 17.82 -9.73 -15.05
N ASN A 93 18.64 -10.73 -15.38
CA ASN A 93 19.24 -10.86 -16.70
C ASN A 93 18.20 -11.16 -17.78
N ILE A 94 17.23 -12.05 -17.50
CA ILE A 94 16.14 -12.38 -18.41
C ILE A 94 15.32 -11.12 -18.73
N LEU A 95 14.93 -10.35 -17.71
CA LEU A 95 14.19 -9.11 -17.92
C LEU A 95 15.02 -8.04 -18.65
N MET A 96 16.31 -7.90 -18.35
CA MET A 96 17.18 -6.97 -19.09
C MET A 96 17.25 -7.32 -20.58
N VAL A 97 17.34 -8.61 -20.93
CA VAL A 97 17.31 -9.04 -22.34
C VAL A 97 15.92 -8.83 -22.94
N LEU A 98 14.86 -9.12 -22.19
CA LEU A 98 13.47 -8.97 -22.63
C LEU A 98 13.12 -7.51 -22.98
N TYR A 99 13.60 -6.54 -22.20
CA TYR A 99 13.42 -5.12 -22.53
C TYR A 99 14.46 -4.62 -23.53
N GLY A 100 15.69 -5.16 -23.51
CA GLY A 100 16.74 -4.76 -24.44
C GLY A 100 16.46 -5.09 -25.91
N ILE A 101 15.82 -6.24 -26.19
CA ILE A 101 15.53 -6.67 -27.56
C ILE A 101 14.53 -5.74 -28.26
N PRO A 102 13.31 -5.48 -27.73
CA PRO A 102 12.37 -4.55 -28.36
C PRO A 102 12.94 -3.15 -28.51
N LEU A 103 13.70 -2.67 -27.52
CA LEU A 103 14.36 -1.36 -27.60
C LEU A 103 15.38 -1.29 -28.75
N ALA A 104 16.20 -2.33 -28.92
CA ALA A 104 17.18 -2.40 -30.02
C ALA A 104 16.49 -2.50 -31.39
N VAL A 105 15.44 -3.32 -31.51
CA VAL A 105 14.63 -3.42 -32.74
C VAL A 105 13.99 -2.08 -33.06
N CYS A 106 13.36 -1.44 -32.07
CA CYS A 106 12.76 -0.12 -32.18
C CYS A 106 13.78 0.92 -32.66
N PHE A 107 14.98 0.95 -32.08
CA PHE A 107 16.05 1.85 -32.47
C PHE A 107 16.44 1.69 -33.95
N ILE A 108 16.67 0.45 -34.39
CA ILE A 108 17.06 0.15 -35.78
C ILE A 108 15.94 0.55 -36.75
N VAL A 109 14.69 0.17 -36.46
CA VAL A 109 13.54 0.50 -37.32
C VAL A 109 13.31 2.00 -37.39
N ASN A 110 13.44 2.73 -36.28
CA ASN A 110 13.28 4.18 -36.24
C ASN A 110 14.26 4.89 -37.19
N ILE A 111 15.54 4.51 -37.12
CA ILE A 111 16.59 5.05 -37.99
C ILE A 111 16.37 4.63 -39.44
N ALA A 112 16.00 3.37 -39.69
CA ALA A 112 15.81 2.86 -41.04
C ALA A 112 14.63 3.52 -41.76
N VAL A 113 13.52 3.78 -41.06
CA VAL A 113 12.29 4.33 -41.65
C VAL A 113 12.29 5.86 -41.63
N SER A 114 12.69 6.47 -40.51
CA SER A 114 12.52 7.91 -40.28
C SER A 114 13.82 8.71 -40.40
N HIS A 115 14.99 8.05 -40.48
CA HIS A 115 16.33 8.66 -40.51
C HIS A 115 16.60 9.66 -39.36
N LYS A 116 15.80 9.60 -38.31
CA LYS A 116 15.81 10.44 -37.10
C LYS A 116 15.38 9.55 -35.93
N LEU A 117 15.62 9.97 -34.70
CA LEU A 117 15.13 9.29 -33.49
C LEU A 117 13.91 10.02 -32.94
N THR A 118 12.72 9.74 -33.48
CA THR A 118 11.48 10.43 -33.08
C THR A 118 10.67 9.62 -32.08
N TRP A 119 9.96 8.58 -32.54
CA TRP A 119 9.12 7.73 -31.68
C TRP A 119 9.91 6.75 -30.81
N PHE A 120 11.23 6.60 -31.02
CA PHE A 120 12.12 5.76 -30.21
C PHE A 120 12.08 6.17 -28.73
N PHE A 121 12.10 7.48 -28.46
CA PHE A 121 12.08 7.99 -27.09
C PHE A 121 10.77 7.67 -26.36
N ILE A 122 9.65 7.55 -27.08
CA ILE A 122 8.36 7.15 -26.51
C ILE A 122 8.44 5.70 -26.02
N VAL A 123 9.01 4.81 -26.84
CA VAL A 123 9.18 3.39 -26.49
C VAL A 123 10.19 3.24 -25.34
N LEU A 124 11.29 3.99 -25.36
CA LEU A 124 12.26 3.98 -24.27
C LEU A 124 11.61 4.39 -22.93
N ALA A 125 10.86 5.49 -22.91
CA ALA A 125 10.23 5.97 -21.70
C ALA A 125 9.08 5.07 -21.22
N SER A 126 8.34 4.43 -22.14
CA SER A 126 7.31 3.45 -21.76
C SER A 126 7.92 2.17 -21.18
N GLU A 127 9.03 1.69 -21.73
CA GLU A 127 9.77 0.58 -21.12
C GLU A 127 10.34 0.93 -19.75
N MET A 128 10.83 2.17 -19.55
CA MET A 128 11.28 2.63 -18.24
C MET A 128 10.19 2.50 -17.17
N ILE A 129 8.92 2.70 -17.53
CA ILE A 129 7.79 2.46 -16.61
C ILE A 129 7.73 0.99 -16.21
N ALA A 130 7.80 0.06 -17.16
CA ALA A 130 7.78 -1.37 -16.87
C ALA A 130 9.01 -1.82 -16.04
N VAL A 131 10.19 -1.31 -16.39
CA VAL A 131 11.45 -1.53 -15.65
C VAL A 131 11.35 -1.00 -14.22
N SER A 132 10.72 0.17 -14.02
CA SER A 132 10.56 0.76 -12.69
C SER A 132 9.76 -0.12 -11.74
N LEU A 133 8.76 -0.87 -12.22
CA LEU A 133 7.94 -1.75 -11.39
C LEU A 133 8.49 -3.17 -11.26
N THR A 134 9.29 -3.64 -12.22
CA THR A 134 9.75 -5.04 -12.27
C THR A 134 11.21 -5.22 -11.83
N LEU A 135 12.12 -4.35 -12.26
CA LEU A 135 13.56 -4.48 -12.01
C LEU A 135 14.05 -3.65 -10.83
N VAL A 136 13.55 -2.43 -10.66
CA VAL A 136 14.00 -1.54 -9.56
C VAL A 136 13.79 -2.14 -8.16
N PRO A 137 12.66 -2.79 -7.81
CA PRO A 137 12.49 -3.42 -6.50
C PRO A 137 13.52 -4.52 -6.20
N VAL A 138 14.04 -5.15 -7.24
CA VAL A 138 15.02 -6.24 -7.16
C VAL A 138 16.45 -5.69 -7.08
N MET A 139 16.74 -4.57 -7.75
CA MET A 139 18.07 -3.95 -7.76
C MET A 139 18.35 -3.11 -6.50
N VAL A 140 17.31 -2.60 -5.85
CA VAL A 140 17.44 -1.68 -4.72
C VAL A 140 17.52 -2.46 -3.40
N PRO A 141 18.58 -2.26 -2.58
CA PRO A 141 18.71 -2.96 -1.30
C PRO A 141 17.86 -2.36 -0.18
N VAL A 142 17.63 -1.04 -0.20
CA VAL A 142 17.03 -0.28 0.92
C VAL A 142 15.87 0.57 0.43
N LYS A 143 14.79 0.71 1.22
CA LYS A 143 13.61 1.52 0.88
C LYS A 143 13.00 1.19 -0.50
N LYS A 144 12.95 -0.11 -0.83
CA LYS A 144 12.47 -0.66 -2.11
C LYS A 144 11.20 0.02 -2.62
N ALA A 145 10.16 0.08 -1.80
CA ALA A 145 8.88 0.67 -2.17
C ALA A 145 8.99 2.15 -2.58
N LEU A 146 9.75 2.96 -1.82
CA LEU A 146 9.90 4.39 -2.08
C LEU A 146 10.70 4.66 -3.35
N ILE A 147 11.80 3.93 -3.56
CA ILE A 147 12.64 4.11 -4.76
C ILE A 147 11.92 3.59 -6.00
N THR A 148 11.21 2.46 -5.90
CA THR A 148 10.36 1.93 -6.97
C THR A 148 9.31 2.96 -7.37
N LEU A 149 8.59 3.51 -6.40
CA LEU A 149 7.56 4.50 -6.64
C LEU A 149 8.14 5.79 -7.24
N GLY A 150 9.25 6.30 -6.70
CA GLY A 150 9.92 7.48 -7.26
C GLY A 150 10.40 7.26 -8.69
N SER A 151 10.97 6.10 -8.99
CA SER A 151 11.38 5.71 -10.35
C SER A 151 10.20 5.59 -11.29
N PHE A 152 9.07 5.04 -10.84
CA PHE A 152 7.83 4.95 -11.59
C PHE A 152 7.27 6.34 -11.93
N THR A 153 7.14 7.22 -10.92
CA THR A 153 6.67 8.60 -11.10
C THR A 153 7.56 9.36 -12.08
N PHE A 154 8.88 9.21 -11.96
CA PHE A 154 9.84 9.81 -12.89
C PHE A 154 9.66 9.29 -14.31
N SER A 155 9.59 7.97 -14.49
CA SER A 155 9.46 7.35 -15.82
C SER A 155 8.13 7.73 -16.49
N LEU A 156 7.03 7.76 -15.74
CA LEU A 156 5.73 8.22 -16.22
C LEU A 156 5.76 9.69 -16.64
N SER A 157 6.37 10.55 -15.82
CA SER A 157 6.52 11.97 -16.14
C SER A 157 7.37 12.20 -17.37
N LEU A 158 8.47 11.44 -17.51
CA LEU A 158 9.34 11.47 -18.68
C LEU A 158 8.60 11.02 -19.94
N LEU A 159 7.80 9.97 -19.87
CA LEU A 159 6.96 9.53 -20.98
C LEU A 159 5.99 10.63 -21.42
N LEU A 160 5.29 11.26 -20.47
CA LEU A 160 4.36 12.36 -20.77
C LEU A 160 5.08 13.56 -21.40
N LEU A 161 6.28 13.90 -20.92
CA LEU A 161 7.11 14.95 -21.51
C LEU A 161 7.46 14.64 -22.96
N ILE A 162 7.93 13.42 -23.22
CA ILE A 162 8.33 12.99 -24.56
C ILE A 162 7.12 12.96 -25.50
N CYS A 163 5.97 12.42 -25.06
CA CYS A 163 4.74 12.44 -25.84
C CYS A 163 4.31 13.88 -26.15
N ASN A 164 4.37 14.78 -25.18
CA ASN A 164 4.05 16.19 -25.39
C ASN A 164 4.95 16.82 -26.47
N LEU A 165 6.27 16.64 -26.36
CA LEU A 165 7.24 17.13 -27.35
C LEU A 165 7.01 16.51 -28.74
N TYR A 166 6.73 15.21 -28.79
CA TYR A 166 6.49 14.49 -30.04
C TYR A 166 5.24 14.99 -30.77
N THR A 167 4.16 15.29 -30.03
CA THR A 167 2.93 15.86 -30.61
C THR A 167 3.00 17.37 -30.89
N GLY A 168 4.08 18.04 -30.49
CA GLY A 168 4.17 19.51 -30.53
C GLY A 168 3.19 20.21 -29.57
N GLY A 169 2.78 19.52 -28.50
CA GLY A 169 1.79 20.00 -27.54
C GLY A 169 2.37 20.90 -26.45
N ASN A 170 1.49 21.56 -25.71
CA ASN A 170 1.79 22.38 -24.54
C ASN A 170 1.10 21.84 -23.26
N TRP A 171 0.67 20.58 -23.27
CA TRP A 171 -0.14 19.95 -22.21
C TRP A 171 0.71 19.23 -21.15
N PHE A 172 2.03 19.21 -21.26
CA PHE A 172 2.89 18.51 -20.30
C PHE A 172 2.67 18.97 -18.85
N ILE A 173 2.63 20.28 -18.59
CA ILE A 173 2.55 20.81 -17.22
C ILE A 173 1.24 20.38 -16.54
N ILE A 174 0.10 20.46 -17.25
CA ILE A 174 -1.19 20.04 -16.70
C ILE A 174 -1.21 18.54 -16.39
N SER A 175 -0.69 17.69 -17.29
CA SER A 175 -0.61 16.25 -17.05
C SER A 175 0.37 15.90 -15.93
N PHE A 176 1.52 16.57 -15.84
CA PHE A 176 2.52 16.34 -14.80
C PHE A 176 1.96 16.64 -13.40
N ILE A 177 1.32 17.80 -13.22
CA ILE A 177 0.70 18.16 -11.95
C ILE A 177 -0.47 17.22 -11.60
N SER A 178 -1.27 16.83 -12.60
CA SER A 178 -2.36 15.86 -12.40
C SER A 178 -1.84 14.50 -11.92
N VAL A 179 -0.75 14.02 -12.51
CA VAL A 179 -0.11 12.76 -12.12
C VAL A 179 0.48 12.85 -10.72
N ILE A 180 1.16 13.96 -10.39
CA ILE A 180 1.69 14.17 -9.03
C ILE A 180 0.55 14.15 -8.00
N PHE A 181 -0.54 14.86 -8.27
CA PHE A 181 -1.72 14.88 -7.39
C PHE A 181 -2.37 13.50 -7.24
N GLY A 182 -2.57 12.77 -8.36
CA GLY A 182 -3.16 11.43 -8.30
C GLY A 182 -2.28 10.42 -7.56
N LEU A 183 -0.96 10.48 -7.77
CA LEU A 183 -0.02 9.59 -7.09
C LEU A 183 0.20 9.99 -5.62
N SER A 184 0.19 11.27 -5.27
CA SER A 184 0.30 11.71 -3.88
C SER A 184 -0.89 11.23 -3.06
N LEU A 185 -2.11 11.34 -3.59
CA LEU A 185 -3.33 10.87 -2.93
C LEU A 185 -3.22 9.39 -2.48
N LEU A 186 -2.64 8.54 -3.32
CA LEU A 186 -2.51 7.11 -3.05
C LEU A 186 -1.28 6.78 -2.20
N PHE A 187 -0.13 7.39 -2.49
CA PHE A 187 1.15 6.91 -2.00
C PHE A 187 1.78 7.80 -0.92
N LEU A 188 1.38 9.07 -0.80
CA LEU A 188 1.92 9.97 0.23
C LEU A 188 1.70 9.44 1.66
N PRO A 189 0.56 8.80 2.02
CA PRO A 189 0.40 8.19 3.35
C PRO A 189 1.44 7.09 3.63
N LEU A 190 1.78 6.29 2.61
CA LEU A 190 2.79 5.23 2.70
C LEU A 190 4.20 5.80 2.84
N ILE A 191 4.50 6.87 2.09
CA ILE A 191 5.78 7.59 2.17
C ILE A 191 5.95 8.19 3.57
N LEU A 192 4.95 8.94 4.06
CA LEU A 192 5.01 9.60 5.36
C LEU A 192 5.16 8.59 6.52
N ARG A 193 4.62 7.38 6.38
CA ARG A 193 4.81 6.31 7.37
C ARG A 193 6.27 5.82 7.41
N GLY A 194 6.92 5.68 6.25
CA GLY A 194 8.27 5.14 6.10
C GLY A 194 9.41 6.16 6.26
N THR A 195 9.11 7.46 6.33
CA THR A 195 10.12 8.52 6.48
C THR A 195 10.22 9.01 7.93
N TYR A 196 11.45 9.22 8.38
CA TYR A 196 11.73 9.98 9.60
C TYR A 196 11.57 11.48 9.30
N LEU A 197 10.63 12.12 10.00
CA LEU A 197 10.42 13.57 9.93
C LEU A 197 11.11 14.24 11.11
N ILE A 198 11.38 15.53 10.97
CA ILE A 198 11.87 16.38 12.08
C ILE A 198 10.90 16.23 13.27
N PRO A 199 11.39 16.17 14.54
CA PRO A 199 10.56 15.86 15.70
C PRO A 199 9.24 16.65 15.80
N ILE A 200 9.25 17.94 15.45
CA ILE A 200 8.08 18.84 15.47
C ILE A 200 6.95 18.38 14.53
N LEU A 201 7.30 17.71 13.42
CA LEU A 201 6.37 17.27 12.37
C LEU A 201 6.01 15.79 12.46
N SER A 202 6.72 15.01 13.29
CA SER A 202 6.56 13.55 13.38
C SER A 202 5.12 13.13 13.74
N ASP A 203 4.47 13.88 14.63
CA ASP A 203 3.11 13.57 15.10
C ASP A 203 2.00 14.14 14.19
N LYS A 204 2.39 14.98 13.22
CA LYS A 204 1.49 15.74 12.35
C LYS A 204 1.39 15.16 10.93
N LYS A 205 1.76 13.89 10.72
CA LYS A 205 1.75 13.22 9.41
C LYS A 205 0.40 13.32 8.68
N THR A 206 -0.71 13.12 9.39
CA THR A 206 -2.05 13.26 8.79
C THR A 206 -2.33 14.69 8.34
N LEU A 207 -1.94 15.69 9.14
CA LEU A 207 -2.10 17.09 8.77
C LEU A 207 -1.24 17.45 7.55
N ILE A 208 0.01 16.97 7.50
CA ILE A 208 0.91 17.16 6.36
C ILE A 208 0.29 16.58 5.09
N TYR A 209 -0.23 15.35 5.16
CA TYR A 209 -0.93 14.71 4.04
C TYR A 209 -2.08 15.58 3.51
N PHE A 210 -3.02 15.97 4.37
CA PHE A 210 -4.17 16.79 3.96
C PHE A 210 -3.75 18.15 3.39
N THR A 211 -2.76 18.81 4.00
CA THR A 211 -2.22 20.07 3.49
C THR A 211 -1.59 19.90 2.11
N THR A 212 -0.76 18.86 1.92
CA THR A 212 -0.10 18.59 0.63
C THR A 212 -1.14 18.29 -0.46
N GLU A 213 -2.13 17.43 -0.20
CA GLU A 213 -3.18 17.12 -1.19
C GLU A 213 -4.02 18.36 -1.53
N THR A 214 -4.33 19.19 -0.53
CA THR A 214 -5.09 20.44 -0.75
C THR A 214 -4.29 21.42 -1.61
N LEU A 215 -3.00 21.59 -1.33
CA LEU A 215 -2.12 22.44 -2.14
C LEU A 215 -1.97 21.92 -3.57
N LEU A 216 -1.83 20.61 -3.76
CA LEU A 216 -1.75 19.99 -5.08
C LEU A 216 -3.06 20.12 -5.87
N LEU A 217 -4.22 20.02 -5.20
CA LEU A 217 -5.52 20.28 -5.83
C LEU A 217 -5.62 21.73 -6.32
N PHE A 218 -5.27 22.72 -5.50
CA PHE A 218 -5.31 24.12 -5.92
C PHE A 218 -4.28 24.42 -7.02
N LEU A 219 -3.09 23.82 -6.95
CA LEU A 219 -2.08 23.94 -7.99
C LEU A 219 -2.60 23.35 -9.32
N LEU A 220 -3.25 22.19 -9.28
CA LEU A 220 -3.87 21.57 -10.45
C LEU A 220 -4.92 22.50 -11.07
N LEU A 221 -5.85 23.03 -10.25
CA LEU A 221 -6.89 23.95 -10.73
C LEU A 221 -6.30 25.23 -11.33
N PHE A 222 -5.24 25.76 -10.72
CA PHE A 222 -4.53 26.92 -11.25
C PHE A 222 -3.93 26.63 -12.62
N VAL A 223 -3.22 25.51 -12.76
CA VAL A 223 -2.61 25.08 -14.03
C VAL A 223 -3.67 24.81 -15.10
N CYS A 224 -4.79 24.17 -14.74
CA CYS A 224 -5.93 23.98 -15.64
C CYS A 224 -6.48 25.32 -16.14
N ASN A 225 -6.64 26.31 -15.26
CA ASN A 225 -7.12 27.62 -15.65
C ASN A 225 -6.18 28.29 -16.65
N GLN A 226 -4.87 28.27 -16.40
CA GLN A 226 -3.86 28.80 -17.33
C GLN A 226 -3.88 28.07 -18.67
N PHE A 227 -3.99 26.73 -18.65
CA PHE A 227 -4.01 25.92 -19.88
C PHE A 227 -5.25 26.20 -20.74
N THR A 228 -6.41 26.38 -20.12
CA THR A 228 -7.66 26.71 -20.84
C THR A 228 -7.77 28.18 -21.26
N GLY A 229 -6.84 29.04 -20.85
CA GLY A 229 -6.97 30.49 -21.03
C GLY A 229 -8.17 31.10 -20.28
N GLY A 230 -8.61 30.45 -19.21
CA GLY A 230 -9.80 30.83 -18.46
C GLY A 230 -9.52 31.86 -17.36
N ASN A 231 -10.60 32.48 -16.86
CA ASN A 231 -10.59 33.36 -15.67
C ASN A 231 -11.49 32.79 -14.55
N TRP A 232 -11.58 31.47 -14.46
CA TRP A 232 -12.50 30.77 -13.55
C TRP A 232 -11.82 30.33 -12.25
N PHE A 233 -10.48 30.32 -12.16
CA PHE A 233 -9.77 29.84 -10.98
C PHE A 233 -10.19 30.55 -9.69
N LEU A 234 -10.18 31.89 -9.65
CA LEU A 234 -10.52 32.64 -8.43
C LEU A 234 -12.03 32.68 -8.19
N ASN A 235 -12.83 32.82 -9.24
CA ASN A 235 -14.27 33.09 -9.10
C ASN A 235 -15.11 31.81 -8.92
N ARG A 236 -14.65 30.68 -9.47
CA ARG A 236 -15.39 29.41 -9.46
C ARG A 236 -14.57 28.26 -8.88
N GLY A 237 -13.38 28.03 -9.42
CA GLY A 237 -12.54 26.88 -9.06
C GLY A 237 -12.15 26.85 -7.58
N MET A 238 -11.61 27.96 -7.07
CA MET A 238 -11.14 28.06 -5.69
C MET A 238 -12.29 28.01 -4.67
N PRO A 239 -13.41 28.73 -4.84
CA PRO A 239 -14.57 28.60 -3.96
C PRO A 239 -15.16 27.19 -3.95
N ILE A 240 -15.33 26.56 -5.11
CA ILE A 240 -15.86 25.19 -5.22
C ILE A 240 -14.94 24.20 -4.52
N ALA A 241 -13.65 24.18 -4.87
CA ALA A 241 -12.69 23.26 -4.27
C ALA A 241 -12.50 23.52 -2.77
N GLY A 242 -12.44 24.78 -2.35
CA GLY A 242 -12.35 25.16 -0.95
C GLY A 242 -13.54 24.66 -0.13
N PHE A 243 -14.76 24.84 -0.65
CA PHE A 243 -15.97 24.31 -0.02
C PHE A 243 -15.95 22.78 0.00
N SER A 244 -15.59 22.11 -1.09
CA SER A 244 -15.45 20.65 -1.14
C SER A 244 -14.40 20.11 -0.16
N CYS A 245 -13.35 20.87 0.13
CA CYS A 245 -12.34 20.52 1.12
C CYS A 245 -12.85 20.55 2.57
N ILE A 246 -13.95 21.26 2.87
CA ILE A 246 -14.51 21.35 4.23
C ILE A 246 -14.85 19.95 4.76
N LEU A 247 -15.45 19.09 3.94
CA LEU A 247 -15.85 17.75 4.33
C LEU A 247 -14.65 16.86 4.74
N PRO A 248 -13.67 16.58 3.86
CA PRO A 248 -12.54 15.72 4.19
C PRO A 248 -11.70 16.31 5.34
N TRP A 249 -11.50 17.64 5.38
CA TRP A 249 -10.80 18.29 6.50
C TRP A 249 -11.57 18.19 7.82
N GLY A 250 -12.87 18.44 7.82
CA GLY A 250 -13.69 18.35 9.02
C GLY A 250 -13.74 16.93 9.58
N ILE A 251 -13.89 15.92 8.72
CA ILE A 251 -13.80 14.50 9.12
C ILE A 251 -12.43 14.21 9.73
N MET A 252 -11.34 14.66 9.09
CA MET A 252 -9.99 14.46 9.61
C MET A 252 -9.78 15.11 10.98
N LEU A 253 -10.24 16.34 11.16
CA LEU A 253 -10.14 17.07 12.43
C LEU A 253 -10.94 16.39 13.55
N ILE A 254 -12.18 15.96 13.27
CA ILE A 254 -13.02 15.22 14.23
C ILE A 254 -12.35 13.89 14.61
N MET A 255 -11.92 13.11 13.62
CA MET A 255 -11.39 11.78 13.87
C MET A 255 -10.04 11.83 14.62
N ARG A 256 -9.16 12.75 14.23
CA ARG A 256 -7.78 12.81 14.75
C ARG A 256 -7.63 13.66 16.00
N TYR A 257 -8.31 14.80 16.09
CA TYR A 257 -8.03 15.83 17.10
C TYR A 257 -9.17 16.05 18.10
N ALA A 258 -10.41 15.63 17.83
CA ALA A 258 -11.48 15.78 18.81
C ALA A 258 -11.30 14.83 20.01
N PRO A 259 -11.27 15.33 21.26
CA PRO A 259 -11.12 14.52 22.47
C PRO A 259 -12.46 13.93 22.93
N ILE A 260 -13.18 13.26 22.02
CA ILE A 260 -14.52 12.69 22.27
C ILE A 260 -14.54 11.18 21.98
N ASN A 261 -15.52 10.46 22.53
CA ASN A 261 -15.71 9.02 22.32
C ASN A 261 -15.91 8.71 20.81
N ILE A 262 -15.48 7.52 20.37
CA ILE A 262 -15.58 7.06 18.99
C ILE A 262 -17.00 7.14 18.43
N TYR A 263 -18.04 6.85 19.23
CA TYR A 263 -19.44 6.98 18.81
C TYR A 263 -19.82 8.44 18.52
N PHE A 264 -19.39 9.38 19.37
CA PHE A 264 -19.60 10.81 19.12
C PHE A 264 -18.79 11.29 17.91
N LYS A 265 -17.57 10.76 17.68
CA LYS A 265 -16.80 11.05 16.45
C LYS A 265 -17.56 10.63 15.20
N PHE A 266 -18.09 9.40 15.18
CA PHE A 266 -18.88 8.92 14.04
C PHE A 266 -20.13 9.77 13.84
N SER A 267 -20.89 10.04 14.91
CA SER A 267 -22.06 10.92 14.85
C SER A 267 -21.71 12.29 14.25
N SER A 268 -20.66 12.95 14.75
CA SER A 268 -20.22 14.25 14.21
C SER A 268 -19.76 14.17 12.75
N CYS A 269 -19.10 13.10 12.32
CA CYS A 269 -18.71 12.91 10.91
C CYS A 269 -19.93 12.73 10.00
N PHE A 270 -20.91 11.92 10.41
CA PHE A 270 -22.16 11.74 9.67
C PHE A 270 -23.00 13.02 9.64
N ALA A 271 -23.05 13.78 10.74
CA ALA A 271 -23.71 15.08 10.80
C ALA A 271 -23.07 16.08 9.83
N LEU A 272 -21.73 16.14 9.81
CA LEU A 272 -20.99 17.01 8.89
C LEU A 272 -21.23 16.61 7.43
N ALA A 273 -21.18 15.31 7.12
CA ALA A 273 -21.44 14.80 5.77
C ALA A 273 -22.88 15.09 5.32
N SER A 274 -23.87 14.88 6.19
CA SER A 274 -25.26 15.20 5.93
C SER A 274 -25.45 16.69 5.63
N LEU A 275 -24.90 17.58 6.47
CA LEU A 275 -24.96 19.02 6.26
C LEU A 275 -24.26 19.44 4.95
N PHE A 276 -23.11 18.84 4.65
CA PHE A 276 -22.38 19.10 3.41
C PHE A 276 -23.20 18.70 2.17
N GLU A 277 -23.78 17.49 2.15
CA GLU A 277 -24.61 17.02 1.02
C GLU A 277 -25.85 17.88 0.81
N TYR A 278 -26.47 18.37 1.89
CA TYR A 278 -27.60 19.30 1.79
C TYR A 278 -27.21 20.66 1.18
N THR A 279 -26.00 21.14 1.46
CA THR A 279 -25.56 22.50 1.12
C THR A 279 -24.77 22.61 -0.17
N ILE A 280 -24.04 21.55 -0.57
CA ILE A 280 -23.12 21.57 -1.71
C ILE A 280 -23.78 22.03 -3.01
N GLN A 281 -25.00 21.59 -3.27
CA GLN A 281 -25.64 21.89 -4.55
C GLN A 281 -26.19 23.31 -4.62
N GLY A 282 -26.77 23.82 -3.52
CA GLY A 282 -27.15 25.22 -3.42
C GLY A 282 -25.93 26.13 -3.55
N PHE A 283 -24.80 25.73 -2.94
CA PHE A 283 -23.53 26.41 -3.09
C PHE A 283 -23.00 26.39 -4.54
N LEU A 284 -23.03 25.24 -5.21
CA LEU A 284 -22.63 25.12 -6.61
C LEU A 284 -23.49 26.01 -7.53
N HIS A 285 -24.82 26.00 -7.35
CA HIS A 285 -25.72 26.83 -8.14
C HIS A 285 -25.42 28.32 -7.94
N PHE A 286 -25.23 28.74 -6.69
CA PHE A 286 -24.88 30.12 -6.34
C PHE A 286 -23.59 30.59 -7.03
N ILE A 287 -22.55 29.74 -7.06
CA ILE A 287 -21.25 30.06 -7.68
C ILE A 287 -21.31 30.01 -9.21
N LEU A 288 -22.09 29.08 -9.80
CA LEU A 288 -22.14 28.90 -11.25
C LEU A 288 -23.09 29.90 -11.95
N ASN A 289 -24.16 30.32 -11.27
CA ASN A 289 -25.17 31.24 -11.79
C ASN A 289 -25.04 32.66 -11.22
N ASP A 290 -23.81 33.07 -10.87
CA ASP A 290 -23.44 34.44 -10.47
C ASP A 290 -24.37 35.06 -9.40
N GLY A 291 -24.76 34.27 -8.39
CA GLY A 291 -25.53 34.74 -7.24
C GLY A 291 -27.05 34.68 -7.37
N ASP A 292 -27.60 34.05 -8.43
CA ASP A 292 -29.03 33.73 -8.48
C ASP A 292 -29.40 32.79 -7.32
N SER A 293 -30.14 33.35 -6.37
CA SER A 293 -30.51 32.77 -5.09
C SER A 293 -31.80 31.94 -5.15
N SER A 294 -32.17 31.45 -6.34
CA SER A 294 -33.09 30.32 -6.51
C SER A 294 -32.48 29.03 -5.92
N MET A 295 -32.14 29.08 -4.63
CA MET A 295 -31.92 27.95 -3.77
C MET A 295 -33.22 27.17 -3.72
N GLY A 296 -33.24 26.03 -4.40
CA GLY A 296 -34.34 25.11 -4.23
C GLY A 296 -34.34 24.09 -5.33
N PHE A 297 -33.68 22.97 -5.07
CA PHE A 297 -34.08 21.75 -5.74
C PHE A 297 -35.58 21.57 -5.53
N GLN A 298 -36.31 21.34 -6.62
CA GLN A 298 -37.63 20.77 -6.54
C GLN A 298 -37.43 19.30 -6.18
N TYR A 299 -37.66 18.96 -4.91
CA TYR A 299 -37.76 17.57 -4.47
C TYR A 299 -39.23 17.23 -4.33
N ASP A 300 -39.58 16.05 -4.84
CA ASP A 300 -40.88 15.45 -4.65
C ASP A 300 -40.66 13.94 -4.60
N LEU A 301 -40.56 13.40 -3.39
CA LEU A 301 -40.25 11.97 -3.19
C LEU A 301 -41.30 11.04 -3.78
N LEU A 302 -42.48 11.57 -4.14
CA LEU A 302 -43.57 10.85 -4.79
C LEU A 302 -43.44 10.87 -6.31
N ASN A 303 -42.69 11.81 -6.89
CA ASN A 303 -42.56 12.01 -8.33
C ASN A 303 -41.10 11.92 -8.79
N TRP A 304 -40.77 10.90 -9.58
CA TRP A 304 -39.42 10.60 -10.06
C TRP A 304 -39.26 10.92 -11.55
N ASN A 305 -39.44 12.19 -11.89
CA ASN A 305 -39.22 12.70 -13.25
C ASN A 305 -37.78 13.21 -13.42
N SER A 306 -37.36 13.46 -14.66
CA SER A 306 -36.01 13.95 -14.99
C SER A 306 -35.62 15.24 -14.24
N LEU A 307 -36.59 16.07 -13.86
CA LEU A 307 -36.40 17.31 -13.11
C LEU A 307 -36.22 17.09 -11.60
N THR A 308 -36.89 16.10 -11.00
CA THR A 308 -36.93 15.87 -9.55
C THR A 308 -36.00 14.74 -9.09
N THR A 309 -35.56 13.86 -10.00
CA THR A 309 -34.75 12.68 -9.68
C THR A 309 -33.47 13.04 -8.92
N SER A 310 -32.71 14.03 -9.40
CA SER A 310 -31.48 14.45 -8.72
C SER A 310 -31.77 14.97 -7.32
N GLY A 311 -32.77 15.83 -7.15
CA GLY A 311 -33.18 16.37 -5.85
C GLY A 311 -33.61 15.27 -4.87
N ASN A 312 -34.40 14.30 -5.34
CA ASN A 312 -34.85 13.15 -4.54
C ASN A 312 -33.67 12.29 -4.07
N ILE A 313 -32.68 12.02 -4.94
CA ILE A 313 -31.48 11.24 -4.58
C ILE A 313 -30.70 11.95 -3.46
N ASN A 314 -30.44 13.25 -3.59
CA ASN A 314 -29.68 13.97 -2.56
C ASN A 314 -30.46 14.06 -1.25
N MET A 315 -31.79 14.21 -1.31
CA MET A 315 -32.63 14.21 -0.12
C MET A 315 -32.59 12.86 0.61
N ILE A 316 -32.60 11.74 -0.13
CA ILE A 316 -32.45 10.39 0.44
C ILE A 316 -31.07 10.22 1.08
N ILE A 317 -30.00 10.65 0.39
CA ILE A 317 -28.64 10.59 0.92
C ILE A 317 -28.55 11.42 2.20
N PHE A 318 -29.04 12.66 2.19
CA PHE A 318 -29.10 13.55 3.34
C PHE A 318 -29.80 12.91 4.54
N LEU A 319 -31.02 12.39 4.33
CA LEU A 319 -31.83 11.75 5.37
C LEU A 319 -31.15 10.48 5.91
N SER A 320 -30.52 9.69 5.04
CA SER A 320 -29.80 8.48 5.46
C SER A 320 -28.58 8.80 6.33
N LEU A 321 -27.78 9.80 5.95
CA LEU A 321 -26.62 10.23 6.72
C LEU A 321 -27.05 10.85 8.06
N LEU A 322 -28.14 11.63 8.07
CA LEU A 322 -28.72 12.20 9.28
C LEU A 322 -29.22 11.10 10.23
N PHE A 323 -29.88 10.08 9.70
CA PHE A 323 -30.33 8.92 10.47
C PHE A 323 -29.18 8.18 11.13
N PHE A 324 -28.09 7.90 10.40
CA PHE A 324 -26.88 7.30 10.98
C PHE A 324 -26.25 8.19 12.04
N SER A 325 -26.21 9.51 11.82
CA SER A 325 -25.72 10.46 12.82
C SER A 325 -26.48 10.35 14.14
N ILE A 326 -27.82 10.27 14.09
CA ILE A 326 -28.68 10.13 15.27
C ILE A 326 -28.47 8.78 15.97
N ILE A 327 -28.34 7.68 15.22
CA ILE A 327 -28.04 6.37 15.81
C ILE A 327 -26.71 6.39 16.58
N PHE A 328 -25.65 6.94 15.98
CA PHE A 328 -24.35 7.03 16.65
C PHE A 328 -24.38 7.96 17.86
N LEU A 329 -25.21 9.00 17.83
CA LEU A 329 -25.42 9.89 18.96
C LEU A 329 -26.10 9.16 20.13
N ILE A 330 -27.21 8.47 19.86
CA ILE A 330 -27.96 7.70 20.88
C ILE A 330 -27.08 6.60 21.48
N THR A 331 -26.38 5.83 20.64
CA THR A 331 -25.47 4.78 21.12
C THR A 331 -24.30 5.36 21.93
N GLY A 332 -23.78 6.53 21.56
CA GLY A 332 -22.79 7.27 22.33
C GLY A 332 -23.30 7.68 23.73
N ILE A 333 -24.53 8.20 23.81
CA ILE A 333 -25.18 8.57 25.08
C ILE A 333 -25.37 7.32 25.97
N ILE A 334 -25.93 6.23 25.43
CA ILE A 334 -26.14 4.98 26.16
C ILE A 334 -24.81 4.42 26.67
N SER A 335 -23.77 4.42 25.83
CA SER A 335 -22.43 3.96 26.22
C SER A 335 -21.82 4.81 27.34
N SER A 336 -22.03 6.12 27.32
CA SER A 336 -21.53 7.04 28.36
C SER A 336 -22.22 6.79 29.71
N LEU A 337 -23.53 6.59 29.70
CA LEU A 337 -24.31 6.29 30.91
C LEU A 337 -23.92 4.94 31.52
N ARG A 338 -23.68 3.92 30.69
CA ARG A 338 -23.25 2.59 31.16
C ARG A 338 -21.85 2.61 31.78
N GLY A 339 -20.94 3.44 31.25
CA GLY A 339 -19.60 3.62 31.81
C GLY A 339 -19.60 4.30 33.19
N GLN A 340 -20.48 5.28 33.41
CA GLN A 340 -20.64 5.93 34.72
C GLN A 340 -21.20 4.98 35.78
N ASN A 341 -22.17 4.14 35.43
CA ASN A 341 -22.75 3.17 36.36
C ASN A 341 -21.74 2.10 36.83
N LEU A 342 -20.80 1.68 35.98
CA LEU A 342 -19.74 0.74 36.37
C LEU A 342 -18.72 1.38 37.32
N HIS A 343 -18.41 2.67 37.14
CA HIS A 343 -17.45 3.39 37.98
C HIS A 343 -18.01 3.76 39.37
N ASN A 344 -19.34 3.79 39.51
CA ASN A 344 -20.03 4.01 40.79
C ASN A 344 -20.26 2.71 41.58
N LEU A 345 -19.97 1.53 40.99
CA LEU A 345 -20.13 0.21 41.62
C LEU A 345 -18.79 -0.42 42.05
N SER A 346 -17.66 0.23 41.75
CA SER A 346 -16.30 -0.12 42.18
C SER A 346 -15.80 0.90 43.20
#